data_AF-A0A0F9FSZ2-F1
#
_entry.id   AF-A0A0F9FSZ2-F1
#
_cell.length_a   1.000
_cell.length_b   1.000
_cell.length_c   1.000
_cell.angle_alpha   90.00
_cell.angle_beta   90.00
_cell.angle_gamma   90.00
#
_symmetry.space_group_name_H-M   'P 1'
#
loop_
_entity.id
_entity.type
_entity.pdbx_description
1 polymer ?
#
loop_
_entity_poly.entity_id
_entity_poly.type
_entity_poly.pdbx_seq_one_letter_code
_entity_poly.pdbx_strand_id
1 'polypeptide(L)'
;MSLPQGAERQGVCEMCRSCWDEAGQPSMDTPGVQLAVRLIGEVYEESWAGGNLHIVVDDWNTEQEHLDWCGTVITTEAERRCHKVLNELTEDERMSALALHDGFR
;
A
#
# COMPACT_ATOMS: atom_id res chain seq x y z
N MET A 1 15.16 -29.71 18.86
CA MET A 1 13.81 -29.39 18.35
C MET A 1 13.94 -28.09 17.58
N SER A 2 14.10 -28.19 16.27
CA SER A 2 14.31 -27.05 15.37
C SER A 2 12.96 -26.68 14.77
N LEU A 3 12.57 -25.42 14.86
CA LEU A 3 11.35 -24.91 14.22
C LEU A 3 11.51 -24.96 12.69
N PRO A 4 10.45 -25.29 11.93
CA PRO A 4 10.51 -25.31 10.49
C PRO A 4 10.61 -23.87 9.95
N GLN A 5 11.60 -23.65 9.09
CA GLN A 5 11.63 -22.53 8.16
C GLN A 5 10.54 -22.76 7.12
N GLY A 6 9.56 -21.87 7.02
CA GLY A 6 8.49 -22.02 6.05
C GLY A 6 7.39 -20.98 6.21
N ALA A 7 7.55 -19.85 5.53
CA ALA A 7 6.49 -19.12 4.86
C ALA A 7 7.15 -18.04 3.97
N GLU A 8 7.76 -18.46 2.86
CA GLU A 8 7.92 -17.54 1.73
C GLU A 8 6.49 -17.14 1.32
N ARG A 9 6.16 -15.85 1.52
CA ARG A 9 4.93 -15.27 1.00
C ARG A 9 5.07 -15.21 -0.53
N GLN A 10 4.68 -16.28 -1.21
CA GLN A 10 4.61 -16.30 -2.66
C GLN A 10 3.38 -15.50 -3.12
N GLY A 11 3.62 -14.44 -3.88
CA GLY A 11 2.63 -13.83 -4.77
C GLY A 11 2.02 -12.51 -4.29
N VAL A 12 2.83 -11.54 -3.88
CA VAL A 12 2.41 -10.13 -3.98
C VAL A 12 2.77 -9.68 -5.39
N CYS A 13 1.84 -9.05 -6.11
CA CYS A 13 2.14 -8.28 -7.32
C CYS A 13 3.04 -7.12 -6.89
N GLU A 14 4.33 -7.40 -6.71
CA GLU A 14 5.33 -6.37 -6.48
C GLU A 14 5.26 -5.39 -7.64
N MET A 15 5.29 -4.10 -7.34
CA MET A 15 5.85 -3.12 -8.27
C MET A 15 7.04 -3.76 -8.97
N CYS A 16 7.04 -3.73 -10.29
CA CYS A 16 8.27 -4.06 -10.98
C CYS A 16 9.34 -3.10 -10.45
N ARG A 17 10.49 -3.65 -10.07
CA ARG A 17 11.59 -2.88 -9.49
C ARG A 17 11.93 -1.61 -10.28
N SER A 18 11.66 -1.60 -11.59
CA SER A 18 11.77 -0.43 -12.46
C SER A 18 10.88 0.74 -12.04
N CYS A 19 9.62 0.54 -11.65
CA CYS A 19 8.76 1.64 -11.24
C CYS A 19 9.24 2.26 -9.90
N TRP A 20 9.76 1.44 -8.99
CA TRP A 20 10.37 1.92 -7.74
C TRP A 20 11.66 2.72 -8.01
N ASP A 21 12.50 2.22 -8.92
CA ASP A 21 13.73 2.90 -9.33
C ASP A 21 13.42 4.22 -10.07
N GLU A 22 12.40 4.24 -10.94
CA GLU A 22 11.94 5.42 -11.69
C GLU A 22 11.35 6.50 -10.76
N ALA A 23 10.66 6.09 -9.70
CA ALA A 23 10.16 6.99 -8.66
C ALA A 23 11.28 7.61 -7.79
N GLY A 24 12.54 7.20 -7.99
CA GLY A 24 13.67 7.71 -7.21
C GLY A 24 13.81 7.07 -5.83
N GLN A 25 13.19 5.91 -5.62
CA GLN A 25 13.27 5.13 -4.38
C GLN A 25 12.90 5.93 -3.11
N PRO A 26 11.72 6.58 -3.09
CA PRO A 26 11.32 7.42 -1.96
C PRO A 26 11.23 6.61 -0.67
N SER A 27 12.17 6.83 0.25
CA SER A 27 12.37 6.03 1.47
C SER A 27 11.88 6.74 2.73
N MET A 28 10.73 7.41 2.65
CA MET A 28 10.19 8.13 3.81
C MET A 28 9.67 7.14 4.85
N ASP A 29 10.05 7.35 6.11
CA ASP A 29 9.61 6.54 7.25
C ASP A 29 8.99 7.43 8.34
N THR A 30 7.92 8.14 7.96
CA THR A 30 7.18 9.01 8.88
C THR A 30 6.12 8.21 9.65
N PRO A 31 5.63 8.70 10.80
CA PRO A 31 4.53 8.04 11.51
C PRO A 31 3.27 7.86 10.65
N GLY A 32 3.01 8.79 9.72
CA GLY A 32 1.91 8.70 8.75
C GLY A 32 2.10 7.56 7.76
N VAL A 33 3.32 7.43 7.22
CA VAL A 33 3.70 6.32 6.32
C VAL A 33 3.54 4.97 7.03
N GLN A 34 4.07 4.81 8.25
CA GLN A 34 3.94 3.55 9.01
C GLN A 34 2.48 3.21 9.34
N LEU A 35 1.66 4.24 9.59
CA LEU A 35 0.23 4.04 9.78
C LEU A 35 -0.44 3.56 8.48
N ALA A 36 -0.10 4.16 7.33
CA ALA A 36 -0.60 3.72 6.03
C ALA A 36 -0.18 2.28 5.72
N VAL A 37 1.09 1.90 5.91
CA VAL A 37 1.59 0.53 5.74
C VAL A 37 0.73 -0.48 6.51
N ARG A 38 0.45 -0.19 7.79
CA ARG A 38 -0.41 -1.07 8.62
C ARG A 38 -1.83 -1.17 8.07
N LEU A 39 -2.43 -0.05 7.66
CA LEU A 39 -3.81 0.00 7.16
C LEU A 39 -3.96 -0.67 5.79
N ILE A 40 -2.95 -0.59 4.93
CA ILE A 40 -2.90 -1.34 3.67
C ILE A 40 -2.95 -2.84 3.97
N GLY A 41 -2.19 -3.31 4.96
CA GLY A 41 -2.29 -4.69 5.44
C GLY A 41 -3.69 -5.09 5.91
N GLU A 42 -4.37 -4.21 6.67
CA GLU A 42 -5.77 -4.44 7.10
C GLU A 42 -6.73 -4.56 5.88
N VAL A 43 -6.51 -3.80 4.79
CA VAL A 43 -7.29 -3.95 3.54
C VAL A 43 -7.02 -5.30 2.89
N TYR A 44 -5.77 -5.74 2.83
CA TYR A 44 -5.40 -7.05 2.26
C TYR A 44 -5.91 -8.24 3.07
N GLU A 45 -6.16 -8.07 4.38
CA GLU A 45 -6.83 -9.07 5.20
C GLU A 45 -8.31 -9.26 4.82
N GLU A 46 -9.00 -8.20 4.37
CA GLU A 46 -10.40 -8.26 3.92
C GLU A 46 -10.52 -8.67 2.44
N SER A 47 -9.56 -8.25 1.61
CA SER A 47 -9.57 -8.48 0.17
C SER A 47 -8.15 -8.71 -0.35
N TRP A 48 -7.89 -9.92 -0.85
CA TRP A 48 -6.58 -10.34 -1.36
C TRP A 48 -6.02 -9.49 -2.51
N ALA A 49 -6.87 -8.68 -3.16
CA ALA A 49 -6.52 -7.81 -4.28
C ALA A 49 -6.81 -6.33 -3.97
N GLY A 50 -6.68 -5.88 -2.72
CA GLY A 50 -6.84 -4.46 -2.36
C GLY A 50 -8.28 -3.90 -2.38
N GLY A 51 -9.26 -4.67 -2.85
CA GLY A 51 -10.69 -4.31 -2.76
C GLY A 51 -11.05 -3.11 -3.64
N ASN A 52 -11.87 -2.18 -3.13
CA ASN A 52 -12.21 -0.96 -3.86
C ASN A 52 -11.04 0.06 -3.90
N LEU A 53 -9.95 -0.20 -3.19
CA LEU A 53 -8.72 0.60 -3.23
C LEU A 53 -7.64 0.02 -4.16
N HIS A 54 -7.90 -1.08 -4.88
CA HIS A 54 -6.88 -1.79 -5.66
C HIS A 54 -6.09 -0.89 -6.61
N ILE A 55 -6.74 0.08 -7.26
CA ILE A 55 -6.03 0.97 -8.20
C ILE A 55 -4.93 1.81 -7.52
N VAL A 56 -5.03 2.01 -6.20
CA VAL A 56 -4.01 2.73 -5.43
C VAL A 56 -3.05 1.76 -4.76
N VAL A 57 -3.56 0.71 -4.10
CA VAL A 57 -2.73 -0.15 -3.24
C VAL A 57 -2.12 -1.36 -3.94
N ASP A 58 -2.54 -1.67 -5.16
CA ASP A 58 -2.06 -2.80 -5.98
C ASP A 58 -1.49 -2.29 -7.31
N ASP A 59 -2.16 -1.31 -7.96
CA ASP A 59 -1.70 -0.73 -9.23
C ASP A 59 -0.80 0.52 -9.05
N TRP A 60 -0.61 0.99 -7.82
CA TRP A 60 0.28 2.12 -7.48
C TRP A 60 -0.05 3.47 -8.13
N ASN A 61 -1.31 3.72 -8.48
CA ASN A 61 -1.73 5.05 -8.92
C ASN A 61 -1.90 6.00 -7.71
N THR A 62 -0.78 6.57 -7.24
CA THR A 62 -0.70 7.33 -5.98
C THR A 62 -1.18 8.78 -6.07
N GLU A 63 -1.50 9.26 -7.27
CA GLU A 63 -1.94 10.62 -7.54
C GLU A 63 -3.32 10.89 -6.89
N GLN A 64 -3.57 12.16 -6.57
CA GLN A 64 -4.79 12.55 -5.85
C GLN A 64 -6.08 12.16 -6.56
N GLU A 65 -6.11 12.21 -7.90
CA GLU A 65 -7.32 11.90 -8.67
C GLU A 65 -7.81 10.45 -8.51
N HIS A 66 -6.88 9.51 -8.29
CA HIS A 66 -7.22 8.11 -8.05
C HIS A 66 -7.77 7.89 -6.65
N LEU A 67 -7.24 8.61 -5.65
CA LEU A 67 -7.81 8.61 -4.30
C LEU A 67 -9.20 9.26 -4.29
N ASP A 68 -9.40 10.36 -5.00
CA ASP A 68 -10.71 11.02 -5.11
C ASP A 68 -11.76 10.07 -5.69
N TRP A 69 -11.39 9.33 -6.76
CA TRP A 69 -12.26 8.30 -7.33
C TRP A 69 -12.55 7.17 -6.34
N CYS A 70 -11.52 6.63 -5.68
CA CYS A 70 -11.68 5.58 -4.68
C CYS A 70 -12.66 6.00 -3.57
N GLY A 71 -12.60 7.26 -3.14
CA GLY A 71 -13.51 7.82 -2.14
C GLY A 71 -15.00 7.71 -2.48
N THR A 72 -15.33 7.53 -3.76
CA THR A 72 -16.71 7.33 -4.25
C THR A 72 -17.16 5.87 -4.26
N VAL A 73 -16.23 4.92 -4.17
CA VAL A 73 -16.50 3.46 -4.31
C VAL A 73 -16.14 2.63 -3.07
N ILE A 74 -15.38 3.16 -2.11
CA ILE A 74 -15.07 2.45 -0.85
C ILE A 74 -16.33 2.07 -0.07
N THR A 75 -16.35 0.85 0.46
CA THR A 75 -17.51 0.29 1.18
C THR A 75 -17.15 -0.25 2.56
N THR A 76 -15.92 -0.70 2.80
CA THR A 76 -15.52 -1.28 4.09
C THR A 76 -14.90 -0.24 5.03
N GLU A 77 -14.79 -0.60 6.31
CA GLU A 77 -14.15 0.27 7.31
C GLU A 77 -12.63 0.28 7.17
N ALA A 78 -12.02 -0.86 6.81
CA ALA A 78 -10.59 -0.93 6.51
C ALA A 78 -10.25 0.01 5.34
N GLU A 79 -11.04 -0.05 4.26
CA GLU A 79 -10.88 0.84 3.10
C GLU A 79 -11.01 2.32 3.50
N ARG A 80 -12.04 2.69 4.27
CA ARG A 80 -12.22 4.09 4.73
C ARG A 80 -11.06 4.60 5.58
N ARG A 81 -10.55 3.78 6.50
CA ARG A 81 -9.42 4.16 7.34
C ARG A 81 -8.14 4.31 6.52
N CYS A 82 -7.86 3.36 5.62
CA CYS A 82 -6.71 3.41 4.73
C CYS A 82 -6.77 4.64 3.81
N HIS A 83 -7.89 4.82 3.11
CA HIS A 83 -8.15 5.96 2.22
C HIS A 83 -7.95 7.31 2.94
N LYS A 84 -8.48 7.46 4.15
CA LYS A 84 -8.33 8.69 4.93
C LYS A 84 -6.85 9.02 5.16
N VAL A 85 -6.05 8.05 5.60
CA VAL A 85 -4.63 8.29 5.88
C VAL A 85 -3.86 8.57 4.60
N LEU A 86 -4.11 7.81 3.52
CA LEU A 86 -3.47 8.06 2.23
C LEU A 86 -3.76 9.47 1.70
N ASN A 87 -4.97 10.00 1.90
CA ASN A 87 -5.31 11.38 1.52
C ASN A 87 -4.56 12.46 2.31
N GLU A 88 -4.11 12.17 3.53
CA GLU A 88 -3.34 13.10 4.36
C GLU A 88 -1.84 13.11 3.99
N LEU A 89 -1.38 12.06 3.29
CA LEU A 89 0.02 11.92 2.84
C LEU A 89 0.28 12.66 1.53
N THR A 90 1.52 13.11 1.34
CA THR A 90 2.02 13.52 0.02
C THR A 90 2.14 12.30 -0.91
N GLU A 91 2.30 12.55 -2.22
CA GLU A 91 2.52 11.48 -3.19
C GLU A 91 3.76 10.64 -2.89
N ASP A 92 4.89 11.29 -2.54
CA ASP A 92 6.13 10.60 -2.12
C ASP A 92 5.93 9.73 -0.87
N GLU A 93 5.14 10.20 0.10
CA GLU A 93 4.80 9.43 1.29
C GLU A 93 3.90 8.23 0.96
N ARG A 94 2.95 8.37 0.01
CA ARG A 94 2.12 7.25 -0.46
C ARG A 94 2.98 6.19 -1.16
N MET A 95 3.87 6.62 -2.07
CA MET A 95 4.83 5.72 -2.72
C MET A 95 5.72 5.01 -1.69
N SER A 96 6.22 5.73 -0.69
CA SER A 96 7.00 5.15 0.40
C SER A 96 6.20 4.11 1.20
N ALA A 97 4.92 4.37 1.47
CA ALA A 97 4.05 3.44 2.18
C ALA A 97 3.80 2.15 1.41
N LEU A 98 3.51 2.24 0.11
CA LEU A 98 3.33 1.07 -0.74
C LEU A 98 4.62 0.25 -0.86
N ALA A 99 5.76 0.94 -1.05
CA ALA A 99 7.08 0.31 -1.09
C ALA A 99 7.42 -0.47 0.17
N LEU A 100 7.21 0.15 1.34
CA LEU A 100 7.46 -0.49 2.63
C LEU A 100 6.51 -1.65 2.90
N HIS A 101 5.24 -1.55 2.48
CA HIS A 101 4.28 -2.65 2.56
C HIS A 101 4.74 -3.86 1.73
N ASP A 102 5.22 -3.62 0.51
CA ASP A 102 5.66 -4.66 -0.42
C ASP A 102 7.07 -5.19 -0.09
N GLY A 103 7.77 -4.56 0.86
CA GLY A 103 9.05 -5.04 1.38
C GLY A 103 10.29 -4.40 0.76
N PHE A 104 10.13 -3.35 -0.05
CA PHE A 104 11.24 -2.53 -0.53
C PHE A 104 11.88 -1.74 0.62
N ARG A 105 13.22 -1.63 0.62
CA ARG A 105 14.03 -0.95 1.64
C ARG A 105 15.28 -0.34 1.04
#